data_AF-A0A6A7ZKH8-F1
#
_entry.id   AF-A0A6A7ZKH8-F1
#
_cell.length_a   1.000
_cell.length_b   1.000
_cell.length_c   1.000
_cell.angle_alpha   90.00
_cell.angle_beta   90.00
_cell.angle_gamma   90.00
#
_symmetry.space_group_name_H-M   'P 1'
#
loop_
_entity.id
_entity.type
_entity.pdbx_description
1 polymer ?
#
loop_
_entity_poly.entity_id
_entity_poly.type
_entity_poly.pdbx_seq_one_letter_code
_entity_poly.pdbx_strand_id
1 'polypeptide(L)'
;MFMTNSNDKSGELLGQERRRRWSPEQKLAMVRESLEPGQSVSVVARRNGINANQLFLWRKLYQDGSLSAVSAGEAVVPASELSDALKQIRELQRMLGKKTMEAEILKEAVEIARSRKLDCALTLVAGGRPVKLVSECLGVARSQLTVRIKQSVSPKTRRSRPVNDVELVAEIQQEVSELPSYGYRRVWGLLRRAREKRSLPAINVKRVYRVMRDHNLLLERRTKQPGVPRRHEGRIAVETSDTRWCSDGFEFRCEDGAKLSVTFALDCCDREAIGWVASPTGYSGDDIRDLMLESVEKRFGDQLPAMPVQWLSDNGSAYTAEQTRLFARQIGLQPVTTPVRSPQSNGMAESFVKTIKRDYVAHMPKPDRETALRNLAIAFEHYNEQHPHSALNYRSPREFRRLAAASI
;
A
#
# COMPACT_ATOMS: atom_id res chain seq x y z
N MET A 1 -24.19 -69.69 27.14
CA MET A 1 -25.65 -69.93 27.16
C MET A 1 -25.93 -70.69 28.45
N PHE A 2 -26.57 -70.08 29.45
CA PHE A 2 -26.72 -70.68 30.78
C PHE A 2 -28.11 -70.45 31.38
N MET A 3 -28.82 -71.57 31.56
CA MET A 3 -29.99 -71.85 32.38
C MET A 3 -29.95 -73.38 32.62
N THR A 4 -30.44 -73.98 33.72
CA THR A 4 -31.02 -73.46 34.98
C THR A 4 -29.95 -73.58 36.11
N ASN A 5 -30.12 -73.89 37.41
CA ASN A 5 -31.28 -74.27 38.24
C ASN A 5 -31.13 -73.79 39.71
N SER A 6 -31.64 -74.55 40.69
CA SER A 6 -32.08 -74.07 42.02
C SER A 6 -31.64 -74.98 43.18
N ASN A 7 -31.79 -74.47 44.41
CA ASN A 7 -31.71 -75.14 45.73
C ASN A 7 -30.32 -75.60 46.22
N ASP A 8 -30.06 -75.73 47.54
CA ASP A 8 -30.93 -75.49 48.71
C ASP A 8 -30.22 -74.69 49.85
N LYS A 9 -30.91 -74.52 50.97
CA LYS A 9 -30.63 -73.62 52.10
C LYS A 9 -29.58 -74.10 53.10
N SER A 10 -29.25 -73.14 53.97
CA SER A 10 -28.95 -73.24 55.42
C SER A 10 -27.49 -72.99 55.82
N GLY A 11 -27.33 -72.20 56.88
CA GLY A 11 -26.07 -71.58 57.29
C GLY A 11 -26.30 -70.22 57.97
N GLU A 12 -26.94 -70.23 59.13
CA GLU A 12 -27.18 -69.01 59.91
C GLU A 12 -25.89 -68.51 60.58
N LEU A 13 -25.58 -67.22 60.43
CA LEU A 13 -24.55 -66.53 61.22
C LEU A 13 -25.10 -65.22 61.80
N LEU A 14 -25.42 -65.34 63.09
CA LEU A 14 -25.62 -64.32 64.14
C LEU A 14 -25.49 -62.84 63.72
N GLY A 15 -26.58 -62.09 63.94
CA GLY A 15 -26.78 -60.76 63.37
C GLY A 15 -25.87 -59.64 63.87
N GLN A 16 -25.56 -58.71 62.97
CA GLN A 16 -24.99 -57.41 63.30
C GLN A 16 -26.05 -56.52 63.96
N GLU A 17 -25.73 -55.92 65.12
CA GLU A 17 -26.61 -54.97 65.78
C GLU A 17 -26.88 -53.73 64.90
N ARG A 18 -28.15 -53.51 64.56
CA ARG A 18 -28.58 -52.28 63.87
C ARG A 18 -28.42 -51.08 64.80
N ARG A 19 -27.35 -50.30 64.61
CA ARG A 19 -27.11 -49.02 65.32
C ARG A 19 -28.40 -48.18 65.38
N ARG A 20 -28.89 -47.97 66.61
CA ARG A 20 -30.14 -47.24 66.91
C ARG A 20 -30.07 -45.83 66.30
N ARG A 21 -31.05 -45.48 65.46
CA ARG A 21 -31.18 -44.16 64.82
C ARG A 21 -32.27 -43.35 65.51
N TRP A 22 -31.98 -42.09 65.82
CA TRP A 22 -32.92 -41.16 66.45
C TRP A 22 -33.46 -40.11 65.48
N SER A 23 -34.75 -39.80 65.56
CA SER A 23 -35.38 -38.71 64.79
C SER A 23 -34.82 -37.33 65.22
N PRO A 24 -34.97 -36.29 64.38
CA PRO A 24 -34.65 -34.92 64.79
C PRO A 24 -35.40 -34.49 66.06
N GLU A 25 -36.67 -34.87 66.19
CA GLU A 25 -37.48 -34.52 67.37
C GLU A 25 -36.96 -35.21 68.64
N GLN A 26 -36.59 -36.49 68.55
CA GLN A 26 -36.02 -37.24 69.67
C GLN A 26 -34.70 -36.61 70.15
N LYS A 27 -33.84 -36.17 69.21
CA LYS A 27 -32.59 -35.45 69.56
C LYS A 27 -32.88 -34.11 70.23
N LEU A 28 -33.83 -33.33 69.71
CA LEU A 28 -34.25 -32.05 70.30
C LEU A 28 -34.88 -32.23 71.69
N ALA A 29 -35.66 -33.30 71.91
CA ALA A 29 -36.21 -33.64 73.22
C ALA A 29 -35.11 -33.96 74.24
N MET A 30 -34.16 -34.85 73.89
CA MET A 30 -33.02 -35.18 74.77
C MET A 30 -32.12 -33.96 75.05
N VAL A 31 -31.92 -33.08 74.07
CA VAL A 31 -31.17 -31.83 74.28
C VAL A 31 -31.91 -30.90 75.24
N ARG A 32 -33.24 -30.77 75.12
CA ARG A 32 -34.08 -29.99 76.05
C ARG A 32 -34.06 -30.57 77.47
N GLU A 33 -34.24 -31.89 77.64
CA GLU A 33 -34.11 -32.58 78.94
C GLU A 33 -32.73 -32.29 79.57
N SER A 34 -31.66 -32.22 78.77
CA SER A 34 -30.32 -31.89 79.26
C SER A 34 -30.13 -30.44 79.71
N LEU A 35 -31.01 -29.51 79.30
CA LEU A 35 -30.94 -28.07 79.60
C LEU A 35 -31.75 -27.68 80.84
N GLU A 36 -32.54 -28.59 81.43
CA GLU A 36 -33.33 -28.31 82.63
C GLU A 36 -32.46 -28.10 83.88
N PRO A 37 -32.83 -27.17 84.79
CA PRO A 37 -32.09 -26.94 86.03
C PRO A 37 -31.93 -28.21 86.88
N GLY A 38 -30.70 -28.54 87.26
CA GLY A 38 -30.37 -29.73 88.04
C GLY A 38 -30.10 -31.00 87.21
N GLN A 39 -30.43 -31.03 85.91
CA GLN A 39 -30.05 -32.15 85.04
C GLN A 39 -28.59 -32.08 84.59
N SER A 40 -27.95 -33.24 84.45
CA SER A 40 -26.62 -33.36 83.86
C SER A 40 -26.66 -34.20 82.59
N VAL A 41 -25.83 -33.82 81.61
CA VAL A 41 -25.71 -34.51 80.30
C VAL A 41 -25.45 -36.00 80.50
N SER A 42 -24.62 -36.38 81.48
CA SER A 42 -24.28 -37.77 81.79
C SER A 42 -25.37 -38.57 82.51
N VAL A 43 -26.44 -37.93 83.01
CA VAL A 43 -27.65 -38.60 83.53
C VAL A 43 -28.66 -38.79 82.40
N VAL A 44 -28.99 -37.72 81.68
CA VAL A 44 -29.92 -37.76 80.53
C VAL A 44 -29.43 -38.72 79.44
N ALA A 45 -28.13 -38.75 79.17
CA ALA A 45 -27.54 -39.67 78.21
C ALA A 45 -27.68 -41.15 78.62
N ARG A 46 -27.46 -41.48 79.90
CA ARG A 46 -27.66 -42.85 80.43
C ARG A 46 -29.13 -43.25 80.37
N ARG A 47 -30.04 -42.36 80.78
CA ARG A 47 -31.49 -42.59 80.77
C ARG A 47 -32.03 -42.93 79.38
N ASN A 48 -31.51 -42.25 78.35
CA ASN A 48 -31.90 -42.44 76.95
C ASN A 48 -31.02 -43.46 76.19
N GLY A 49 -30.06 -44.11 76.87
CA GLY A 49 -29.20 -45.13 76.25
C GLY A 49 -28.24 -44.61 75.17
N ILE A 50 -27.70 -43.40 75.34
CA ILE A 50 -26.77 -42.75 74.40
C ILE A 50 -25.44 -42.39 75.05
N ASN A 51 -24.42 -42.15 74.22
CA ASN A 51 -23.12 -41.69 74.70
C ASN A 51 -23.19 -40.20 75.11
N ALA A 52 -22.69 -39.86 76.30
CA ALA A 52 -22.73 -38.50 76.84
C ALA A 52 -22.04 -37.46 75.92
N ASN A 53 -20.98 -37.84 75.21
CA ASN A 53 -20.28 -36.95 74.28
C ASN A 53 -21.15 -36.60 73.05
N GLN A 54 -22.04 -37.50 72.61
CA GLN A 54 -22.98 -37.21 71.53
C GLN A 54 -24.05 -36.20 71.97
N LEU A 55 -24.61 -36.39 73.17
CA LEU A 55 -25.58 -35.44 73.73
C LEU A 55 -24.96 -34.07 74.01
N PHE A 56 -23.70 -34.04 74.49
CA PHE A 56 -22.94 -32.81 74.65
C PHE A 56 -22.74 -32.07 73.31
N LEU A 57 -22.40 -32.80 72.24
CA LEU A 57 -22.26 -32.21 70.90
C LEU A 57 -23.57 -31.61 70.39
N TRP A 58 -24.70 -32.32 70.56
CA TRP A 58 -26.02 -31.81 70.15
C TRP A 58 -26.47 -30.62 71.00
N ARG A 59 -26.20 -30.62 72.31
CA ARG A 59 -26.44 -29.48 73.20
C ARG A 59 -25.64 -28.26 72.77
N LYS A 60 -24.35 -28.43 72.44
CA LYS A 60 -23.52 -27.33 71.94
C LYS A 60 -24.06 -26.77 70.63
N LEU A 61 -24.35 -27.62 69.64
CA LEU A 61 -24.90 -27.19 68.34
C LEU A 61 -26.28 -26.48 68.46
N TYR A 62 -27.06 -26.80 69.49
CA TYR A 62 -28.31 -26.12 69.82
C TYR A 62 -28.09 -24.75 70.47
N GLN A 63 -27.10 -24.62 71.36
CA GLN A 63 -26.71 -23.35 71.97
C GLN A 63 -26.03 -22.41 70.95
N ASP A 64 -25.22 -22.96 70.04
CA ASP A 64 -24.59 -22.25 68.91
C ASP A 64 -25.58 -21.92 67.77
N GLY A 65 -26.90 -22.00 68.02
CA GLY A 65 -27.98 -21.62 67.09
C GLY A 65 -28.08 -22.42 65.78
N SER A 66 -27.26 -23.46 65.61
CA SER A 66 -26.96 -24.07 64.30
C SER A 66 -27.76 -25.36 64.03
N LEU A 67 -28.75 -25.68 64.87
CA LEU A 67 -29.51 -26.94 64.83
C LEU A 67 -30.84 -26.82 64.07
N SER A 68 -30.80 -26.26 62.85
CA SER A 68 -31.95 -26.25 61.93
C SER A 68 -32.14 -27.63 61.29
N ALA A 69 -33.30 -28.25 61.50
CA ALA A 69 -33.61 -29.58 60.97
C ALA A 69 -33.94 -29.54 59.47
N VAL A 70 -32.96 -29.89 58.64
CA VAL A 70 -33.14 -30.21 57.21
C VAL A 70 -32.85 -31.72 57.00
N SER A 71 -33.48 -32.31 55.99
CA SER A 71 -33.57 -33.77 55.79
C SER A 71 -32.23 -34.50 55.71
N ALA A 72 -32.23 -35.76 56.15
CA ALA A 72 -31.01 -36.57 56.27
C ALA A 72 -30.45 -37.00 54.90
N GLY A 73 -29.19 -36.64 54.62
CA GLY A 73 -28.42 -37.22 53.52
C GLY A 73 -27.12 -36.49 53.22
N GLU A 74 -27.15 -35.16 53.17
CA GLU A 74 -26.06 -34.34 52.64
C GLU A 74 -25.17 -33.73 53.74
N ALA A 75 -23.95 -33.34 53.37
CA ALA A 75 -23.03 -32.66 54.26
C ALA A 75 -23.54 -31.25 54.58
N VAL A 76 -23.55 -30.86 55.85
CA VAL A 76 -24.06 -29.56 56.29
C VAL A 76 -23.06 -28.46 55.91
N VAL A 77 -23.30 -27.84 54.75
CA VAL A 77 -22.55 -26.67 54.28
C VAL A 77 -22.87 -25.45 55.18
N PRO A 78 -21.87 -24.69 55.66
CA PRO A 78 -22.10 -23.48 56.44
C PRO A 78 -23.00 -22.46 55.74
N ALA A 79 -23.87 -21.78 56.51
CA ALA A 79 -24.80 -20.79 55.96
C ALA A 79 -24.09 -19.59 55.29
N SER A 80 -22.84 -19.31 55.65
CA SER A 80 -21.96 -18.35 54.95
C SER A 80 -21.64 -18.81 53.53
N GLU A 81 -21.16 -20.05 53.36
CA GLU A 81 -20.79 -20.62 52.06
C GLU A 81 -22.00 -20.69 51.11
N LEU A 82 -23.18 -21.06 51.63
CA LEU A 82 -24.43 -20.99 50.86
C LEU A 82 -24.78 -19.54 50.46
N SER A 83 -24.60 -18.58 51.36
CA SER A 83 -24.82 -17.15 51.07
C SER A 83 -23.85 -16.62 50.00
N ASP A 84 -22.57 -17.03 50.05
CA ASP A 84 -21.55 -16.63 49.09
C ASP A 84 -21.72 -17.32 47.73
N ALA A 85 -22.10 -18.60 47.69
CA ALA A 85 -22.53 -19.27 46.46
C ALA A 85 -23.75 -18.56 45.84
N LEU A 86 -24.73 -18.14 46.63
CA LEU A 86 -25.88 -17.35 46.16
C LEU A 86 -25.52 -15.91 45.74
N LYS A 87 -24.39 -15.35 46.18
CA LYS A 87 -23.83 -14.10 45.61
C LYS A 87 -23.17 -14.38 44.26
N GLN A 88 -22.30 -15.39 44.19
CA GLN A 88 -21.62 -15.79 42.95
C GLN A 88 -22.61 -16.17 41.84
N ILE A 89 -23.67 -16.92 42.14
CA ILE A 89 -24.72 -17.28 41.16
C ILE A 89 -25.37 -16.01 40.57
N ARG A 90 -25.70 -15.01 41.40
CA ARG A 90 -26.28 -13.74 40.92
C ARG A 90 -25.29 -12.91 40.09
N GLU A 91 -24.00 -12.94 40.45
CA GLU A 91 -22.96 -12.27 39.68
C GLU A 91 -22.68 -12.96 38.33
N LEU A 92 -22.64 -14.29 38.30
CA LEU A 92 -22.52 -15.08 37.08
C LEU A 92 -23.75 -14.90 36.18
N GLN A 93 -24.97 -14.88 36.73
CA GLN A 93 -26.19 -14.56 35.98
C GLN A 93 -26.13 -13.16 35.36
N ARG A 94 -25.64 -12.16 36.11
CA ARG A 94 -25.45 -10.78 35.63
C ARG A 94 -24.41 -10.70 34.50
N MET A 95 -23.29 -11.40 34.64
CA MET A 95 -22.23 -11.47 33.63
C MET A 95 -22.68 -12.21 32.38
N LEU A 96 -23.41 -13.32 32.53
CA LEU A 96 -24.01 -14.07 31.44
C LEU A 96 -25.01 -13.19 30.66
N GLY A 97 -25.94 -12.52 31.36
CA GLY A 97 -26.90 -11.60 30.72
C GLY A 97 -26.23 -10.48 29.93
N LYS A 98 -25.12 -9.91 30.44
CA LYS A 98 -24.30 -8.94 29.68
C LYS A 98 -23.70 -9.58 28.43
N LYS A 99 -23.14 -10.78 28.53
CA LYS A 99 -22.48 -11.48 27.42
C LYS A 99 -23.45 -11.97 26.33
N THR A 100 -24.65 -12.39 26.69
CA THR A 100 -25.73 -12.69 25.73
C THR A 100 -26.07 -11.44 24.92
N MET A 101 -26.23 -10.28 25.58
CA MET A 101 -26.58 -9.02 24.91
C MET A 101 -25.44 -8.47 24.04
N GLU A 102 -24.18 -8.63 24.45
CA GLU A 102 -23.01 -8.35 23.59
C GLU A 102 -23.02 -9.26 22.33
N ALA A 103 -23.33 -10.55 22.49
CA ALA A 103 -23.37 -11.50 21.39
C ALA A 103 -24.53 -11.27 20.41
N GLU A 104 -25.72 -10.86 20.88
CA GLU A 104 -26.83 -10.43 20.04
C GLU A 104 -26.46 -9.22 19.18
N ILE A 105 -25.95 -8.15 19.80
CA ILE A 105 -25.55 -6.91 19.10
C ILE A 105 -24.49 -7.20 18.04
N LEU A 106 -23.57 -8.14 18.30
CA LEU A 106 -22.57 -8.56 17.32
C LEU A 106 -23.14 -9.40 16.18
N LYS A 107 -24.15 -10.26 16.42
CA LYS A 107 -24.86 -11.00 15.36
C LYS A 107 -25.62 -10.04 14.44
N GLU A 108 -26.43 -9.14 15.00
CA GLU A 108 -27.17 -8.14 14.23
C GLU A 108 -26.20 -7.25 13.42
N ALA A 109 -25.06 -6.84 14.00
CA ALA A 109 -24.02 -6.09 13.30
C ALA A 109 -23.37 -6.86 12.13
N VAL A 110 -23.29 -8.20 12.23
CA VAL A 110 -22.77 -9.08 11.17
C VAL A 110 -23.79 -9.24 10.03
N GLU A 111 -25.08 -9.33 10.33
CA GLU A 111 -26.14 -9.34 9.30
C GLU A 111 -26.20 -8.00 8.54
N ILE A 112 -25.93 -6.88 9.22
CA ILE A 112 -25.87 -5.53 8.64
C ILE A 112 -24.52 -5.22 7.94
N ALA A 113 -23.56 -6.16 7.92
CA ALA A 113 -22.13 -5.92 7.60
C ALA A 113 -21.75 -5.55 6.15
N ARG A 114 -22.70 -5.08 5.33
CA ARG A 114 -22.42 -4.45 4.02
C ARG A 114 -22.03 -2.95 4.12
N SER A 115 -21.99 -2.39 5.33
CA SER A 115 -21.74 -0.96 5.60
C SER A 115 -20.60 -0.74 6.61
N ARG A 116 -20.24 0.51 6.92
CA ARG A 116 -19.16 0.80 7.87
C ARG A 116 -19.67 0.59 9.30
N LYS A 117 -18.76 0.28 10.25
CA LYS A 117 -19.11 0.10 11.69
C LYS A 117 -20.00 1.20 12.27
N LEU A 118 -19.78 2.45 11.88
CA LEU A 118 -20.59 3.60 12.31
C LEU A 118 -22.03 3.53 11.79
N ASP A 119 -22.22 3.04 10.56
CA ASP A 119 -23.51 2.95 9.89
C ASP A 119 -24.31 1.77 10.49
N CYS A 120 -23.68 0.59 10.69
CA CYS A 120 -24.26 -0.51 11.46
C CYS A 120 -24.70 -0.06 12.86
N ALA A 121 -23.84 0.68 13.57
CA ALA A 121 -24.13 1.19 14.91
C ALA A 121 -25.30 2.18 14.95
N LEU A 122 -25.53 2.94 13.88
CA LEU A 122 -26.72 3.81 13.76
C LEU A 122 -27.98 2.99 13.51
N THR A 123 -27.93 1.97 12.64
CA THR A 123 -29.06 1.05 12.40
C THR A 123 -29.49 0.32 13.67
N LEU A 124 -28.54 -0.19 14.46
CA LEU A 124 -28.83 -0.90 15.71
C LEU A 124 -29.48 0.01 16.77
N VAL A 125 -29.02 1.26 16.87
CA VAL A 125 -29.65 2.25 17.75
C VAL A 125 -31.05 2.66 17.25
N ALA A 126 -31.25 2.77 15.94
CA ALA A 126 -32.58 3.01 15.36
C ALA A 126 -33.54 1.83 15.60
N GLY A 127 -33.01 0.59 15.63
CA GLY A 127 -33.71 -0.61 16.10
C GLY A 127 -33.88 -0.72 17.61
N GLY A 128 -33.60 0.34 18.38
CA GLY A 128 -33.85 0.42 19.83
C GLY A 128 -32.73 -0.11 20.73
N ARG A 129 -31.62 -0.64 20.19
CA ARG A 129 -30.49 -1.10 21.04
C ARG A 129 -29.83 0.08 21.78
N PRO A 130 -29.56 0.02 23.10
CA PRO A 130 -29.06 1.17 23.85
C PRO A 130 -27.70 1.70 23.38
N VAL A 131 -27.62 3.01 23.11
CA VAL A 131 -26.43 3.69 22.54
C VAL A 131 -25.12 3.39 23.28
N LYS A 132 -25.16 3.22 24.61
CA LYS A 132 -23.97 2.84 25.40
C LYS A 132 -23.45 1.45 25.02
N LEU A 133 -24.34 0.46 24.96
CA LEU A 133 -23.96 -0.92 24.63
C LEU A 133 -23.49 -1.04 23.19
N VAL A 134 -24.19 -0.42 22.23
CA VAL A 134 -23.77 -0.44 20.82
C VAL A 134 -22.40 0.24 20.62
N SER A 135 -22.15 1.35 21.33
CA SER A 135 -20.85 2.03 21.37
C SER A 135 -19.73 1.14 21.89
N GLU A 136 -19.96 0.45 23.03
CA GLU A 136 -19.00 -0.44 23.68
C GLU A 136 -18.75 -1.73 22.87
N CYS A 137 -19.79 -2.35 22.31
CA CYS A 137 -19.68 -3.60 21.54
C CYS A 137 -18.97 -3.44 20.19
N LEU A 138 -19.21 -2.32 19.49
CA LEU A 138 -18.66 -2.10 18.14
C LEU A 138 -17.37 -1.26 18.12
N GLY A 139 -16.96 -0.71 19.27
CA GLY A 139 -15.80 0.16 19.39
C GLY A 139 -15.98 1.51 18.71
N VAL A 140 -17.20 2.05 18.71
CA VAL A 140 -17.56 3.33 18.06
C VAL A 140 -17.80 4.39 19.13
N ALA A 141 -17.21 5.57 19.00
CA ALA A 141 -17.29 6.62 20.02
C ALA A 141 -18.74 7.08 20.29
N ARG A 142 -19.19 7.00 21.55
CA ARG A 142 -20.55 7.37 21.98
C ARG A 142 -20.93 8.83 21.64
N SER A 143 -19.96 9.73 21.66
CA SER A 143 -20.12 11.13 21.22
C SER A 143 -20.41 11.23 19.72
N GLN A 144 -19.67 10.49 18.89
CA GLN A 144 -19.85 10.45 17.43
C GLN A 144 -21.22 9.87 17.05
N LEU A 145 -21.67 8.82 17.74
CA LEU A 145 -23.02 8.26 17.58
C LEU A 145 -24.09 9.29 17.96
N THR A 146 -24.00 9.89 19.16
CA THR A 146 -24.96 10.90 19.62
C THR A 146 -25.05 12.10 18.68
N VAL A 147 -23.92 12.56 18.11
CA VAL A 147 -23.90 13.63 17.10
C VAL A 147 -24.58 13.19 15.80
N ARG A 148 -24.34 11.97 15.33
CA ARG A 148 -24.97 11.45 14.10
C ARG A 148 -26.48 11.17 14.25
N ILE A 149 -26.92 10.64 15.38
CA ILE A 149 -28.34 10.43 15.69
C ILE A 149 -29.10 11.77 15.68
N LYS A 150 -28.49 12.84 16.19
CA LYS A 150 -29.04 14.21 16.14
C LYS A 150 -28.91 14.91 14.78
N GLN A 151 -28.16 14.33 13.84
CA GLN A 151 -28.00 14.85 12.47
C GLN A 151 -28.88 14.03 11.52
N SER A 152 -30.18 14.28 11.55
CA SER A 152 -31.19 13.69 10.65
C SER A 152 -31.07 14.13 9.19
N VAL A 153 -30.07 14.97 8.85
CA VAL A 153 -29.77 15.43 7.51
C VAL A 153 -28.56 14.67 6.97
N SER A 154 -28.59 14.32 5.70
CA SER A 154 -27.50 13.64 4.99
C SER A 154 -26.15 14.32 5.26
N PRO A 155 -25.05 13.55 5.38
CA PRO A 155 -23.77 14.08 5.84
C PRO A 155 -23.30 15.16 4.89
N LYS A 156 -23.28 16.43 5.37
CA LYS A 156 -22.81 17.60 4.62
C LYS A 156 -21.53 17.22 3.90
N THR A 157 -21.60 17.13 2.57
CA THR A 157 -20.44 16.84 1.73
C THR A 157 -19.35 17.81 2.12
N ARG A 158 -18.13 17.29 2.39
CA ARG A 158 -16.97 18.14 2.68
C ARG A 158 -16.92 19.19 1.58
N ARG A 159 -17.12 20.47 1.93
CA ARG A 159 -17.18 21.58 0.96
C ARG A 159 -15.92 21.48 0.11
N SER A 160 -16.07 20.99 -1.11
CA SER A 160 -14.99 20.97 -2.08
C SER A 160 -14.64 22.42 -2.29
N ARG A 161 -13.42 22.83 -1.93
CA ARG A 161 -12.96 24.18 -2.29
C ARG A 161 -13.05 24.24 -3.81
N PRO A 162 -13.81 25.17 -4.41
CA PRO A 162 -13.75 25.38 -5.85
C PRO A 162 -12.31 25.79 -6.16
N VAL A 163 -11.54 24.87 -6.73
CA VAL A 163 -10.16 25.16 -7.12
C VAL A 163 -10.28 25.88 -8.45
N ASN A 164 -10.01 27.19 -8.45
CA ASN A 164 -9.84 27.90 -9.71
C ASN A 164 -8.58 27.34 -10.39
N ASP A 165 -8.80 26.53 -11.42
CA ASP A 165 -7.76 25.97 -12.30
C ASP A 165 -7.76 26.67 -13.67
N VAL A 166 -8.59 27.70 -13.91
CA VAL A 166 -8.77 28.33 -15.24
C VAL A 166 -7.45 28.89 -15.80
N GLU A 167 -6.69 29.63 -14.98
CA GLU A 167 -5.35 30.11 -15.35
C GLU A 167 -4.42 28.95 -15.73
N LEU A 168 -4.46 27.86 -14.96
CA LEU A 168 -3.63 26.67 -15.20
C LEU A 168 -4.08 25.90 -16.46
N VAL A 169 -5.36 25.93 -16.82
CA VAL A 169 -5.84 25.37 -18.10
C VAL A 169 -5.27 26.17 -19.27
N ALA A 170 -5.31 27.50 -19.21
CA ALA A 170 -4.73 28.36 -20.25
C ALA A 170 -3.21 28.16 -20.38
N GLU A 171 -2.48 28.12 -19.26
CA GLU A 171 -1.04 27.81 -19.26
C GLU A 171 -0.74 26.42 -19.84
N ILE A 172 -1.54 25.40 -19.50
CA ILE A 172 -1.39 24.04 -20.07
C ILE A 172 -1.67 24.05 -21.57
N GLN A 173 -2.69 24.77 -22.03
CA GLN A 173 -3.06 24.82 -23.45
C GLN A 173 -1.96 25.48 -24.29
N GLN A 174 -1.34 26.56 -23.79
CA GLN A 174 -0.21 27.23 -24.43
C GLN A 174 1.05 26.35 -24.51
N GLU A 175 1.33 25.54 -23.49
CA GLU A 175 2.47 24.61 -23.48
C GLU A 175 2.22 23.33 -24.30
N VAL A 176 0.96 23.05 -24.68
CA VAL A 176 0.55 21.85 -25.44
C VAL A 176 0.29 22.15 -26.93
N SER A 177 -0.03 23.40 -27.31
CA SER A 177 -0.24 23.78 -28.71
C SER A 177 0.98 23.52 -29.59
N GLU A 178 2.18 23.80 -29.07
CA GLU A 178 3.43 23.61 -29.80
C GLU A 178 3.78 22.13 -30.02
N LEU A 179 3.47 21.26 -29.04
CA LEU A 179 3.86 19.85 -29.07
C LEU A 179 2.73 18.94 -28.53
N PRO A 180 1.74 18.58 -29.36
CA PRO A 180 0.60 17.72 -28.96
C PRO A 180 0.99 16.28 -28.60
N SER A 181 2.27 15.91 -28.72
CA SER A 181 2.86 14.64 -28.30
C SER A 181 3.21 14.58 -26.79
N TYR A 182 2.99 15.65 -26.03
CA TYR A 182 3.48 15.77 -24.65
C TYR A 182 2.45 15.34 -23.58
N GLY A 183 2.77 14.25 -22.88
CA GLY A 183 1.99 13.79 -21.72
C GLY A 183 2.25 14.64 -20.46
N TYR A 184 1.30 14.60 -19.51
CA TYR A 184 1.26 15.47 -18.30
C TYR A 184 2.55 15.64 -17.50
N ARG A 185 3.48 14.68 -17.53
CA ARG A 185 4.79 14.79 -16.86
C ARG A 185 5.73 15.76 -17.54
N ARG A 186 5.72 15.81 -18.89
CA ARG A 186 6.49 16.79 -19.66
C ARG A 186 5.90 18.18 -19.53
N VAL A 187 4.57 18.31 -19.66
CA VAL A 187 3.84 19.57 -19.42
C VAL A 187 4.11 20.11 -18.02
N TRP A 188 4.09 19.26 -16.99
CA TRP A 188 4.51 19.65 -15.63
C TRP A 188 5.97 20.14 -15.57
N GLY A 189 6.87 19.51 -16.34
CA GLY A 189 8.27 19.96 -16.48
C GLY A 189 8.39 21.35 -17.10
N LEU A 190 7.68 21.61 -18.21
CA LEU A 190 7.64 22.92 -18.86
C LEU A 190 7.09 24.00 -17.92
N LEU A 191 5.88 23.79 -17.38
CA LEU A 191 5.24 24.69 -16.40
C LEU A 191 6.11 24.96 -15.18
N ARG A 192 6.89 23.96 -14.73
CA ARG A 192 7.86 24.13 -13.64
C ARG A 192 9.00 25.06 -14.07
N ARG A 193 9.63 24.83 -15.22
CA ARG A 193 10.71 25.69 -15.76
C ARG A 193 10.21 27.13 -15.97
N ALA A 194 9.03 27.29 -16.56
CA ALA A 194 8.38 28.59 -16.80
C ALA A 194 8.07 29.33 -15.49
N ARG A 195 7.62 28.62 -14.44
CA ARG A 195 7.42 29.22 -13.11
C ARG A 195 8.72 29.54 -12.38
N GLU A 196 9.73 28.67 -12.45
CA GLU A 196 11.04 28.93 -11.85
C GLU A 196 11.68 30.20 -12.45
N LYS A 197 11.63 30.38 -13.77
CA LYS A 197 12.05 31.63 -14.46
C LYS A 197 11.28 32.89 -14.03
N ARG A 198 10.08 32.73 -13.46
CA ARG A 198 9.20 33.81 -12.98
C ARG A 198 9.21 33.92 -11.44
N SER A 199 10.07 33.18 -10.74
CA SER A 199 10.09 33.06 -9.26
C SER A 199 8.75 32.64 -8.63
N LEU A 200 7.93 31.89 -9.37
CA LEU A 200 6.61 31.40 -8.94
C LEU A 200 6.69 30.00 -8.32
N PRO A 201 5.83 29.68 -7.33
CA PRO A 201 5.86 28.38 -6.66
C PRO A 201 5.47 27.23 -7.60
N ALA A 202 6.30 26.18 -7.62
CA ALA A 202 6.10 25.02 -8.48
C ALA A 202 4.78 24.28 -8.21
N ILE A 203 4.04 23.95 -9.28
CA ILE A 203 2.76 23.24 -9.18
C ILE A 203 3.01 21.76 -8.86
N ASN A 204 2.19 21.16 -8.00
CA ASN A 204 2.23 19.72 -7.77
C ASN A 204 1.78 18.94 -9.01
N VAL A 205 2.58 17.95 -9.45
CA VAL A 205 2.29 17.11 -10.64
C VAL A 205 0.90 16.43 -10.59
N LYS A 206 0.36 16.15 -9.40
CA LYS A 206 -1.00 15.61 -9.24
C LYS A 206 -2.11 16.62 -9.59
N ARG A 207 -1.85 17.93 -9.44
CA ARG A 207 -2.75 19.01 -9.92
C ARG A 207 -2.75 19.07 -11.44
N VAL A 208 -1.57 19.08 -12.08
CA VAL A 208 -1.45 19.06 -13.55
C VAL A 208 -2.16 17.83 -14.14
N TYR A 209 -1.91 16.64 -13.60
CA TYR A 209 -2.60 15.42 -14.03
C TYR A 209 -4.13 15.53 -13.90
N ARG A 210 -4.65 16.05 -12.77
CA ARG A 210 -6.09 16.28 -12.58
C ARG A 210 -6.63 17.24 -13.64
N VAL A 211 -6.03 18.41 -13.77
CA VAL A 211 -6.52 19.48 -14.68
C VAL A 211 -6.53 18.99 -16.12
N MET A 212 -5.46 18.33 -16.58
CA MET A 212 -5.43 17.74 -17.93
C MET A 212 -6.47 16.64 -18.12
N ARG A 213 -6.70 15.78 -17.12
CA ARG A 213 -7.76 14.76 -17.18
C ARG A 213 -9.14 15.40 -17.29
N ASP A 214 -9.42 16.38 -16.44
CA ASP A 214 -10.75 16.97 -16.28
C ASP A 214 -11.14 17.89 -17.47
N HIS A 215 -10.15 18.27 -18.30
CA HIS A 215 -10.33 19.02 -19.56
C HIS A 215 -10.01 18.18 -20.82
N ASN A 216 -9.89 16.85 -20.69
CA ASN A 216 -9.59 15.91 -21.79
C ASN A 216 -8.27 16.16 -22.56
N LEU A 217 -7.30 16.83 -21.94
CA LEU A 217 -5.97 17.14 -22.50
C LEU A 217 -4.94 16.01 -22.27
N LEU A 218 -5.38 14.80 -21.90
CA LEU A 218 -4.49 13.65 -21.73
C LEU A 218 -4.37 12.85 -23.03
N LEU A 219 -3.13 12.58 -23.46
CA LEU A 219 -2.83 11.67 -24.56
C LEU A 219 -3.55 10.32 -24.40
N GLU A 220 -4.08 9.81 -25.52
CA GLU A 220 -4.67 8.48 -25.56
C GLU A 220 -3.70 7.40 -25.08
N ARG A 221 -4.21 6.46 -24.27
CA ARG A 221 -3.45 5.28 -23.88
C ARG A 221 -3.39 4.30 -25.04
N ARG A 222 -2.38 4.46 -25.91
CA ARG A 222 -2.02 3.45 -26.92
C ARG A 222 -1.78 2.11 -26.22
N THR A 223 -2.71 1.17 -26.40
CA THR A 223 -2.65 -0.17 -25.81
C THR A 223 -1.35 -0.85 -26.22
N LYS A 224 -0.46 -1.12 -25.26
CA LYS A 224 0.71 -1.96 -25.53
C LYS A 224 0.22 -3.36 -25.83
N GLN A 225 0.57 -3.89 -27.01
CA GLN A 225 0.51 -5.34 -27.23
C GLN A 225 1.38 -6.04 -26.16
N PRO A 226 1.03 -7.26 -25.70
CA PRO A 226 1.82 -8.03 -24.73
C PRO A 226 3.19 -8.47 -25.26
N GLY A 227 4.13 -7.53 -25.36
CA GLY A 227 5.53 -7.82 -25.65
C GLY A 227 6.23 -8.44 -24.44
N VAL A 228 7.06 -9.45 -24.68
CA VAL A 228 7.95 -10.06 -23.67
C VAL A 228 8.70 -8.96 -22.91
N PRO A 229 8.75 -8.99 -21.55
CA PRO A 229 9.48 -8.01 -20.77
C PRO A 229 10.98 -8.13 -21.06
N ARG A 230 11.49 -7.30 -21.97
CA ARG A 230 12.92 -7.20 -22.29
C ARG A 230 13.65 -6.77 -21.02
N ARG A 231 14.57 -7.60 -20.53
CA ARG A 231 15.47 -7.20 -19.44
C ARG A 231 16.33 -6.02 -19.89
N HIS A 232 16.55 -5.07 -19.00
CA HIS A 232 17.30 -3.85 -19.26
C HIS A 232 18.54 -3.83 -18.35
N GLU A 233 19.58 -4.58 -18.73
CA GLU A 233 20.83 -4.67 -17.96
C GLU A 233 21.90 -3.65 -18.45
N GLY A 234 21.72 -3.08 -19.64
CA GLY A 234 22.62 -2.06 -20.20
C GLY A 234 22.49 -0.68 -19.57
N ARG A 235 23.30 -0.37 -18.54
CA ARG A 235 23.61 1.01 -18.14
C ARG A 235 24.52 1.67 -19.19
N ILE A 236 23.92 2.22 -20.24
CA ILE A 236 24.67 2.98 -21.28
C ILE A 236 24.99 4.40 -20.80
N ALA A 237 24.07 5.01 -20.05
CA ALA A 237 24.20 6.34 -19.50
C ALA A 237 25.42 6.43 -18.56
N VAL A 238 26.22 7.47 -18.77
CA VAL A 238 27.42 7.80 -18.00
C VAL A 238 27.08 8.95 -17.03
N GLU A 239 27.81 9.04 -15.92
CA GLU A 239 27.54 10.01 -14.86
C GLU A 239 28.06 11.41 -15.22
N THR A 240 29.12 11.46 -16.03
CA THR A 240 29.77 12.68 -16.54
C THR A 240 29.45 12.89 -18.02
N SER A 241 29.23 14.16 -18.40
CA SER A 241 29.14 14.58 -19.80
C SER A 241 30.48 14.35 -20.52
N ASP A 242 30.44 14.22 -21.86
CA ASP A 242 31.63 14.08 -22.72
C ASP A 242 32.53 12.89 -22.38
N THR A 243 31.96 11.89 -21.71
CA THR A 243 32.62 10.60 -21.41
C THR A 243 32.23 9.53 -22.43
N ARG A 244 31.01 9.61 -22.97
CA ARG A 244 30.51 8.74 -24.04
C ARG A 244 29.44 9.46 -24.85
N TRP A 245 29.66 9.54 -26.16
CA TRP A 245 28.64 9.89 -27.13
C TRP A 245 28.14 8.62 -27.83
N CYS A 246 26.89 8.60 -28.27
CA CYS A 246 26.36 7.53 -29.13
C CYS A 246 25.84 8.09 -30.45
N SER A 247 26.01 7.30 -31.51
CA SER A 247 25.61 7.66 -32.88
C SER A 247 24.80 6.53 -33.52
N ASP A 248 23.81 6.90 -34.31
CA ASP A 248 22.86 6.01 -34.99
C ASP A 248 22.17 6.78 -36.14
N GLY A 249 21.53 6.06 -37.05
CA GLY A 249 20.83 6.62 -38.21
C GLY A 249 19.30 6.46 -38.12
N PHE A 250 18.55 7.39 -38.68
CA PHE A 250 17.10 7.25 -38.87
C PHE A 250 16.60 7.83 -40.19
N GLU A 251 15.66 7.14 -40.82
CA GLU A 251 15.11 7.54 -42.12
C GLU A 251 13.64 7.96 -42.04
N PHE A 252 13.24 8.91 -42.88
CA PHE A 252 11.84 9.25 -43.13
C PHE A 252 11.62 9.68 -44.59
N ARG A 253 10.37 9.95 -44.96
CA ARG A 253 9.99 10.49 -46.28
C ARG A 253 9.28 11.83 -46.12
N CYS A 254 9.53 12.70 -47.08
CA CYS A 254 8.78 13.92 -47.33
C CYS A 254 7.46 13.57 -48.04
N GLU A 255 6.56 14.54 -48.16
CA GLU A 255 5.19 14.35 -48.67
C GLU A 255 5.17 14.21 -50.22
N ASP A 256 6.19 14.74 -50.91
CA ASP A 256 6.57 14.40 -52.29
C ASP A 256 7.10 12.95 -52.46
N GLY A 257 7.24 12.20 -51.36
CA GLY A 257 7.80 10.85 -51.32
C GLY A 257 9.32 10.77 -51.20
N ALA A 258 10.04 11.90 -51.27
CA ALA A 258 11.49 11.95 -51.24
C ALA A 258 12.04 11.50 -49.89
N LYS A 259 12.99 10.56 -49.92
CA LYS A 259 13.65 10.02 -48.72
C LYS A 259 14.71 10.99 -48.18
N LEU A 260 14.79 11.09 -46.85
CA LEU A 260 15.94 11.60 -46.11
C LEU A 260 16.40 10.57 -45.08
N SER A 261 17.71 10.39 -44.97
CA SER A 261 18.38 9.60 -43.94
C SER A 261 19.23 10.54 -43.09
N VAL A 262 18.95 10.60 -41.79
CA VAL A 262 19.60 11.48 -40.81
C VAL A 262 20.48 10.65 -39.90
N THR A 263 21.71 11.11 -39.64
CA THR A 263 22.62 10.54 -38.64
C THR A 263 23.01 11.61 -37.64
N PHE A 264 23.20 11.25 -36.37
CA PHE A 264 23.41 12.21 -35.28
C PHE A 264 24.45 11.74 -34.27
N ALA A 265 24.99 12.68 -33.49
CA ALA A 265 25.78 12.42 -32.30
C ALA A 265 25.01 12.88 -31.05
N LEU A 266 24.97 12.05 -30.01
CA LEU A 266 24.20 12.30 -28.78
C LEU A 266 25.05 12.02 -27.53
N ASP A 267 25.17 12.95 -26.59
CA ASP A 267 25.85 12.69 -25.32
C ASP A 267 25.03 11.73 -24.42
N CYS A 268 25.71 10.78 -23.76
CA CYS A 268 25.05 9.76 -22.96
C CYS A 268 24.71 10.18 -21.51
N CYS A 269 25.23 11.30 -21.02
CA CYS A 269 24.84 11.93 -19.75
C CYS A 269 23.72 12.96 -20.00
N ASP A 270 24.07 14.11 -20.60
CA ASP A 270 23.26 15.33 -20.70
C ASP A 270 22.22 15.30 -21.82
N ARG A 271 22.32 14.33 -22.74
CA ARG A 271 21.38 14.09 -23.85
C ARG A 271 21.37 15.16 -24.94
N GLU A 272 22.39 16.01 -25.05
CA GLU A 272 22.46 16.96 -26.15
C GLU A 272 22.68 16.21 -27.47
N ALA A 273 21.87 16.52 -28.48
CA ALA A 273 22.12 16.13 -29.85
C ALA A 273 23.14 17.12 -30.43
N ILE A 274 24.42 16.75 -30.37
CA ILE A 274 25.58 17.62 -30.56
C ILE A 274 25.68 18.06 -32.03
N GLY A 275 25.68 17.09 -32.92
CA GLY A 275 25.71 17.27 -34.37
C GLY A 275 24.71 16.35 -35.06
N TRP A 276 24.34 16.70 -36.29
CA TRP A 276 23.57 15.84 -37.18
C TRP A 276 23.83 16.18 -38.65
N VAL A 277 23.82 15.14 -39.48
CA VAL A 277 23.98 15.21 -40.94
C VAL A 277 22.81 14.50 -41.58
N ALA A 278 22.35 14.96 -42.76
CA ALA A 278 21.21 14.38 -43.45
C ALA A 278 21.43 14.31 -44.96
N SER A 279 21.18 13.13 -45.52
CA SER A 279 21.48 12.79 -46.91
C SER A 279 20.26 12.17 -47.61
N PRO A 280 20.09 12.36 -48.94
CA PRO A 280 19.04 11.74 -49.73
C PRO A 280 19.21 10.22 -49.93
N THR A 281 20.43 9.70 -49.82
CA THR A 281 20.82 8.32 -50.19
C THR A 281 21.22 7.44 -49.02
N GLY A 282 21.60 8.03 -47.88
CA GLY A 282 22.22 7.35 -46.74
C GLY A 282 23.53 8.05 -46.34
N TYR A 283 24.12 7.65 -45.22
CA TYR A 283 25.39 8.21 -44.74
C TYR A 283 26.59 7.43 -45.32
N SER A 284 27.57 8.17 -45.83
CA SER A 284 28.88 7.66 -46.29
C SER A 284 29.90 7.61 -45.14
N GLY A 285 31.12 7.16 -45.42
CA GLY A 285 32.23 7.26 -44.47
C GLY A 285 32.66 8.69 -44.17
N ASP A 286 32.45 9.62 -45.12
CA ASP A 286 32.79 11.04 -44.99
C ASP A 286 31.74 11.77 -44.13
N ASP A 287 30.44 11.57 -44.38
CA ASP A 287 29.36 12.13 -43.55
C ASP A 287 29.54 11.81 -42.05
N ILE A 288 30.07 10.64 -41.72
CA ILE A 288 30.36 10.24 -40.34
C ILE A 288 31.59 10.96 -39.78
N ARG A 289 32.63 11.19 -40.59
CA ARG A 289 33.83 11.94 -40.16
C ARG A 289 33.51 13.41 -39.94
N ASP A 290 32.76 14.02 -40.85
CA ASP A 290 32.32 15.40 -40.74
C ASP A 290 31.43 15.59 -39.50
N LEU A 291 30.49 14.67 -39.27
CA LEU A 291 29.67 14.64 -38.05
C LEU A 291 30.50 14.48 -36.76
N MET A 292 31.55 13.65 -36.77
CA MET A 292 32.45 13.50 -35.63
C MET A 292 33.24 14.79 -35.35
N LEU A 293 33.77 15.43 -36.40
CA LEU A 293 34.53 16.68 -36.30
C LEU A 293 33.65 17.83 -35.79
N GLU A 294 32.51 18.06 -36.44
CA GLU A 294 31.53 19.08 -36.05
C GLU A 294 31.06 18.89 -34.59
N SER A 295 30.95 17.64 -34.13
CA SER A 295 30.60 17.34 -32.73
C SER A 295 31.73 17.65 -31.74
N VAL A 296 33.00 17.47 -32.13
CA VAL A 296 34.16 17.87 -31.32
C VAL A 296 34.27 19.40 -31.26
N GLU A 297 34.21 20.08 -32.40
CA GLU A 297 34.27 21.55 -32.48
C GLU A 297 33.17 22.22 -31.65
N LYS A 298 31.92 21.74 -31.73
CA LYS A 298 30.80 22.24 -30.92
C LYS A 298 30.94 21.99 -29.42
N ARG A 299 31.80 21.06 -29.00
CA ARG A 299 31.97 20.66 -27.60
C ARG A 299 33.21 21.25 -26.95
N PHE A 300 34.30 21.38 -27.69
CA PHE A 300 35.63 21.76 -27.20
C PHE A 300 36.23 22.99 -27.91
N GLY A 301 35.59 23.52 -28.95
CA GLY A 301 36.12 24.60 -29.78
C GLY A 301 37.34 24.14 -30.57
N ASP A 302 38.36 24.99 -30.65
CA ASP A 302 39.63 24.71 -31.35
C ASP A 302 40.53 23.67 -30.62
N GLN A 303 40.02 22.98 -29.60
CA GLN A 303 40.77 22.04 -28.75
C GLN A 303 40.25 20.61 -28.92
N LEU A 304 41.14 19.62 -28.78
CA LEU A 304 40.75 18.22 -28.72
C LEU A 304 40.32 17.82 -27.29
N PRO A 305 39.51 16.75 -27.13
CA PRO A 305 39.15 16.22 -25.82
C PRO A 305 40.38 15.88 -24.97
N ALA A 306 40.47 16.43 -23.76
CA ALA A 306 41.58 16.16 -22.83
C ALA A 306 41.66 14.69 -22.36
N MET A 307 40.57 13.95 -22.49
CA MET A 307 40.48 12.50 -22.29
C MET A 307 39.67 11.88 -23.45
N PRO A 308 40.00 10.67 -23.94
CA PRO A 308 39.32 10.10 -25.09
C PRO A 308 37.82 9.85 -24.87
N VAL A 309 36.97 10.49 -25.68
CA VAL A 309 35.51 10.34 -25.58
C VAL A 309 35.06 9.06 -26.28
N GLN A 310 34.29 8.20 -25.62
CA GLN A 310 33.83 6.97 -26.27
C GLN A 310 32.75 7.26 -27.32
N TRP A 311 33.01 6.92 -28.59
CA TRP A 311 32.04 7.00 -29.67
C TRP A 311 31.38 5.63 -29.87
N LEU A 312 30.14 5.50 -29.38
CA LEU A 312 29.36 4.27 -29.42
C LEU A 312 28.46 4.20 -30.66
N SER A 313 28.72 3.24 -31.56
CA SER A 313 27.92 3.04 -32.79
C SER A 313 27.36 1.61 -32.93
N ASP A 314 26.55 1.40 -33.96
CA ASP A 314 26.31 0.06 -34.48
C ASP A 314 27.54 -0.49 -35.23
N ASN A 315 27.38 -1.58 -35.99
CA ASN A 315 28.44 -2.15 -36.83
C ASN A 315 28.26 -1.77 -38.32
N GLY A 316 27.64 -0.62 -38.61
CA GLY A 316 27.51 -0.09 -39.97
C GLY A 316 28.86 0.10 -40.65
N SER A 317 28.90 -0.05 -41.97
CA SER A 317 30.13 0.02 -42.77
C SER A 317 30.86 1.35 -42.61
N ALA A 318 30.13 2.48 -42.58
CA ALA A 318 30.71 3.81 -42.41
C ALA A 318 31.46 4.00 -41.08
N TYR A 319 30.94 3.43 -39.97
CA TYR A 319 31.58 3.45 -38.65
C TYR A 319 32.71 2.44 -38.50
N THR A 320 32.59 1.28 -39.15
CA THR A 320 33.56 0.17 -39.03
C THR A 320 34.76 0.31 -39.97
N ALA A 321 34.64 1.13 -41.02
CA ALA A 321 35.71 1.47 -41.95
C ALA A 321 36.98 1.97 -41.24
N GLU A 322 38.13 1.49 -41.70
CA GLU A 322 39.43 1.79 -41.09
C GLU A 322 39.72 3.30 -41.05
N GLN A 323 39.52 4.00 -42.17
CA GLN A 323 39.75 5.45 -42.26
C GLN A 323 38.92 6.24 -41.24
N THR A 324 37.64 5.90 -41.04
CA THR A 324 36.78 6.53 -40.03
C THR A 324 37.27 6.23 -38.61
N ARG A 325 37.72 5.00 -38.34
CA ARG A 325 38.23 4.59 -37.03
C ARG A 325 39.61 5.17 -36.70
N LEU A 326 40.43 5.45 -37.72
CA LEU A 326 41.69 6.19 -37.58
C LEU A 326 41.42 7.67 -37.35
N PHE A 327 40.56 8.30 -38.16
CA PHE A 327 40.15 9.70 -38.03
C PHE A 327 39.60 10.01 -36.64
N ALA A 328 38.63 9.21 -36.17
CA ALA A 328 38.06 9.34 -34.83
C ALA A 328 39.13 9.41 -33.72
N ARG A 329 40.18 8.57 -33.80
CA ARG A 329 41.29 8.57 -32.83
C ARG A 329 42.15 9.82 -32.92
N GLN A 330 42.33 10.38 -34.11
CA GLN A 330 43.10 11.62 -34.31
C GLN A 330 42.41 12.83 -33.66
N ILE A 331 41.07 12.86 -33.65
CA ILE A 331 40.27 13.92 -33.00
C ILE A 331 39.84 13.56 -31.55
N GLY A 332 40.55 12.65 -30.88
CA GLY A 332 40.32 12.34 -29.46
C GLY A 332 39.08 11.49 -29.15
N LEU A 333 38.50 10.80 -30.14
CA LEU A 333 37.40 9.87 -29.94
C LEU A 333 37.90 8.40 -29.90
N GLN A 334 37.27 7.57 -29.08
CA GLN A 334 37.51 6.13 -28.99
C GLN A 334 36.33 5.37 -29.64
N PRO A 335 36.48 4.83 -30.86
CA PRO A 335 35.43 4.02 -31.50
C PRO A 335 35.12 2.73 -30.72
N VAL A 336 33.85 2.56 -30.35
CA VAL A 336 33.30 1.37 -29.68
C VAL A 336 32.05 0.93 -30.46
N THR A 337 32.06 -0.28 -31.03
CA THR A 337 30.84 -0.82 -31.66
C THR A 337 30.04 -1.67 -30.68
N THR A 338 28.72 -1.69 -30.86
CA THR A 338 27.83 -2.56 -30.07
C THR A 338 28.08 -4.06 -30.38
N PRO A 339 27.94 -4.98 -29.40
CA PRO A 339 28.04 -6.41 -29.65
C PRO A 339 27.03 -6.88 -30.70
N VAL A 340 27.49 -7.75 -31.61
CA VAL A 340 26.67 -8.30 -32.69
C VAL A 340 25.39 -8.94 -32.13
N ARG A 341 24.23 -8.52 -32.67
CA ARG A 341 22.87 -8.89 -32.19
C ARG A 341 22.47 -8.38 -30.80
N SER A 342 23.09 -7.31 -30.28
CA SER A 342 22.63 -6.58 -29.08
C SER A 342 22.10 -5.16 -29.39
N PRO A 343 20.87 -4.99 -29.93
CA PRO A 343 20.25 -3.66 -30.07
C PRO A 343 20.08 -2.90 -28.75
N GLN A 344 20.07 -3.64 -27.64
CA GLN A 344 19.95 -3.13 -26.28
C GLN A 344 21.15 -2.27 -25.88
N SER A 345 22.30 -2.45 -26.55
CA SER A 345 23.56 -1.75 -26.23
C SER A 345 23.61 -0.30 -26.73
N ASN A 346 22.72 0.12 -27.64
CA ASN A 346 22.54 1.54 -28.02
C ASN A 346 21.08 2.03 -27.80
N GLY A 347 20.45 1.56 -26.71
CA GLY A 347 19.10 2.01 -26.32
C GLY A 347 18.97 3.52 -26.03
N MET A 348 20.09 4.24 -25.93
CA MET A 348 20.15 5.69 -25.85
C MET A 348 19.74 6.35 -27.17
N ALA A 349 20.45 6.01 -28.25
CA ALA A 349 20.08 6.39 -29.61
C ALA A 349 18.67 5.91 -29.98
N GLU A 350 18.33 4.66 -29.67
CA GLU A 350 16.99 4.11 -29.96
C GLU A 350 15.86 4.94 -29.27
N SER A 351 16.13 5.48 -28.07
CA SER A 351 15.21 6.37 -27.35
C SER A 351 15.17 7.78 -27.94
N PHE A 352 16.30 8.29 -28.44
CA PHE A 352 16.36 9.57 -29.16
C PHE A 352 15.60 9.50 -30.48
N VAL A 353 15.86 8.50 -31.33
CA VAL A 353 15.17 8.29 -32.62
C VAL A 353 13.66 8.18 -32.42
N LYS A 354 13.19 7.44 -31.41
CA LYS A 354 11.75 7.37 -31.04
C LYS A 354 11.19 8.72 -30.61
N THR A 355 11.99 9.54 -29.94
CA THR A 355 11.61 10.88 -29.49
C THR A 355 11.50 11.84 -30.66
N ILE A 356 12.55 11.97 -31.48
CA ILE A 356 12.57 12.83 -32.68
C ILE A 356 11.44 12.44 -33.65
N LYS A 357 11.29 11.14 -33.95
CA LYS A 357 10.25 10.69 -34.89
C LYS A 357 8.82 10.94 -34.41
N ARG A 358 8.53 10.69 -33.13
CA ARG A 358 7.18 10.86 -32.58
C ARG A 358 6.84 12.33 -32.29
N ASP A 359 7.80 13.09 -31.78
CA ASP A 359 7.52 14.42 -31.21
C ASP A 359 7.73 15.55 -32.22
N TYR A 360 8.58 15.35 -33.24
CA TYR A 360 8.94 16.40 -34.21
C TYR A 360 8.62 15.98 -35.65
N VAL A 361 9.23 14.90 -36.17
CA VAL A 361 9.10 14.51 -37.60
C VAL A 361 7.65 14.15 -37.98
N ALA A 362 6.86 13.62 -37.04
CA ALA A 362 5.44 13.34 -37.25
C ALA A 362 4.55 14.59 -37.36
N HIS A 363 5.01 15.75 -36.88
CA HIS A 363 4.21 16.98 -36.75
C HIS A 363 4.75 18.15 -37.59
N MET A 364 6.04 18.18 -37.90
CA MET A 364 6.64 19.22 -38.74
C MET A 364 6.15 19.12 -40.20
N PRO A 365 5.98 20.25 -40.93
CA PRO A 365 5.80 20.23 -42.38
C PRO A 365 7.03 19.59 -43.06
N LYS A 366 6.81 18.71 -44.03
CA LYS A 366 7.89 18.19 -44.90
C LYS A 366 7.38 17.95 -46.33
N PRO A 367 6.92 19.01 -47.05
CA PRO A 367 6.49 18.88 -48.45
C PRO A 367 7.61 18.29 -49.31
N ASP A 368 8.81 18.88 -49.17
CA ASP A 368 10.02 18.57 -49.91
C ASP A 368 11.24 18.39 -48.97
N ARG A 369 12.38 17.96 -49.51
CA ARG A 369 13.63 17.76 -48.76
C ARG A 369 14.22 19.03 -48.13
N GLU A 370 14.21 20.16 -48.84
CA GLU A 370 14.83 21.41 -48.41
C GLU A 370 14.06 22.01 -47.21
N THR A 371 12.74 21.98 -47.28
CA THR A 371 11.85 22.37 -46.19
C THR A 371 11.95 21.39 -45.01
N ALA A 372 12.08 20.08 -45.28
CA ALA A 372 12.32 19.10 -44.23
C ALA A 372 13.65 19.33 -43.50
N LEU A 373 14.74 19.69 -44.22
CA LEU A 373 16.05 20.00 -43.63
C LEU A 373 15.99 21.26 -42.73
N ARG A 374 15.32 22.33 -43.19
CA ARG A 374 15.05 23.52 -42.35
C ARG A 374 14.32 23.15 -41.06
N ASN A 375 13.26 22.35 -41.17
CA ASN A 375 12.44 21.97 -40.02
C ASN A 375 13.14 20.96 -39.09
N LEU A 376 14.07 20.13 -39.60
CA LEU A 376 14.97 19.34 -38.77
C LEU A 376 15.90 20.23 -37.92
N ALA A 377 16.48 21.30 -38.48
CA ALA A 377 17.33 22.21 -37.71
C ALA A 377 16.57 22.84 -36.53
N ILE A 378 15.34 23.32 -36.78
CA ILE A 378 14.45 23.85 -35.74
C ILE A 378 14.10 22.76 -34.70
N ALA A 379 13.85 21.53 -35.14
CA ALA A 379 13.53 20.41 -34.24
C ALA A 379 14.70 19.98 -33.34
N PHE A 380 15.93 19.93 -33.86
CA PHE A 380 17.13 19.62 -33.09
C PHE A 380 17.47 20.74 -32.09
N GLU A 381 17.32 22.00 -32.48
CA GLU A 381 17.54 23.14 -31.58
C GLU A 381 16.48 23.21 -30.47
N HIS A 382 15.20 23.03 -30.81
CA HIS A 382 14.14 22.87 -29.81
C HIS A 382 14.40 21.65 -28.91
N TYR A 383 14.91 20.55 -29.45
CA TYR A 383 15.25 19.38 -28.65
C TYR A 383 16.29 19.74 -27.57
N ASN A 384 17.39 20.38 -27.96
CA ASN A 384 18.49 20.76 -27.07
C ASN A 384 18.14 21.87 -26.06
N GLU A 385 17.28 22.82 -26.43
CA GLU A 385 16.94 23.97 -25.57
C GLU A 385 15.67 23.79 -24.73
N GLN A 386 14.68 23.03 -25.20
CA GLN A 386 13.34 23.02 -24.60
C GLN A 386 12.79 21.64 -24.21
N HIS A 387 13.30 20.54 -24.76
CA HIS A 387 12.70 19.22 -24.52
C HIS A 387 12.88 18.74 -23.07
N PRO A 388 11.82 18.47 -22.28
CA PRO A 388 11.96 18.13 -20.87
C PRO A 388 12.26 16.64 -20.68
N HIS A 389 13.50 16.30 -20.30
CA HIS A 389 13.94 14.92 -20.08
C HIS A 389 13.74 14.47 -18.64
N SER A 390 12.97 13.40 -18.42
CA SER A 390 12.75 12.86 -17.07
C SER A 390 14.00 12.34 -16.37
N ALA A 391 15.07 12.03 -17.12
CA ALA A 391 16.38 11.69 -16.57
C ALA A 391 17.15 12.92 -16.05
N LEU A 392 16.92 14.11 -16.64
CA LEU A 392 17.55 15.39 -16.31
C LEU A 392 16.66 16.22 -15.37
N ASN A 393 15.86 15.58 -14.51
CA ASN A 393 14.85 16.22 -13.67
C ASN A 393 13.85 17.14 -14.43
N TYR A 394 13.57 16.81 -15.70
CA TYR A 394 12.75 17.56 -16.67
C TYR A 394 13.34 18.88 -17.17
N ARG A 395 14.65 19.10 -16.97
CA ARG A 395 15.43 20.08 -17.75
C ARG A 395 15.56 19.65 -19.21
N SER A 396 15.93 20.59 -20.08
CA SER A 396 16.45 20.29 -21.41
C SER A 396 17.96 20.00 -21.39
N PRO A 397 18.52 19.39 -22.46
CA PRO A 397 19.94 19.03 -22.48
C PRO A 397 20.90 20.18 -22.18
N ARG A 398 20.78 21.31 -22.89
CA ARG A 398 21.66 22.46 -22.67
C ARG A 398 21.37 23.20 -21.37
N GLU A 399 20.13 23.19 -20.89
CA GLU A 399 19.80 23.74 -19.56
C GLU A 399 20.44 22.90 -18.44
N PHE A 400 20.44 21.57 -18.57
CA PHE A 400 21.16 20.68 -17.65
C PHE A 400 22.67 20.91 -17.72
N ARG A 401 23.26 20.99 -18.93
CA ARG A 401 24.69 21.26 -19.13
C ARG A 401 25.12 22.62 -18.55
N ARG A 402 24.32 23.69 -18.75
CA ARG A 402 24.54 25.01 -18.13
C ARG A 402 24.47 24.98 -16.60
N LEU A 403 23.50 24.25 -16.04
CA LEU A 403 23.37 24.11 -14.58
C LEU A 403 24.52 23.29 -13.97
N ALA A 404 24.99 22.24 -14.66
CA ALA A 404 26.16 21.48 -14.25
C ALA A 404 27.43 22.34 -14.27
N ALA A 405 27.66 23.10 -15.34
CA ALA A 405 28.79 24.03 -15.45
C ALA A 405 28.75 25.16 -14.40
N ALA A 406 27.56 25.60 -13.99
CA ALA A 406 27.38 26.58 -12.91
C ALA A 406 27.36 25.96 -11.49
N SER A 407 27.67 24.66 -11.37
CA SER A 407 27.82 23.94 -10.09
C SER A 407 29.27 23.50 -9.82
N ILE A 408 30.22 24.03 -10.60
CA ILE A 408 31.67 23.83 -10.52
C ILE A 408 32.32 25.18 -10.18
#